data_AF-A0A935FLH7-F1
#
_entry.id   AF-A0A935FLH7-F1
#
_cell.length_a   1.000
_cell.length_b   1.000
_cell.length_c   1.000
_cell.angle_alpha   90.00
_cell.angle_beta   90.00
_cell.angle_gamma   90.00
#
_symmetry.space_group_name_H-M   'P 1'
#
loop_
_entity.id
_entity.type
_entity.pdbx_description
1 polymer ?
#
loop_
_entity_poly.entity_id
_entity_poly.type
_entity_poly.pdbx_seq_one_letter_code
_entity_poly.pdbx_strand_id
1 'polypeptide(L)'
;MKILHTSKSVVHHKGGGTSANSKPSALYFYKERNRLLNFLIFFSGSFVIRYTPYLVFNFFMKLFASVFSKKYSASQLIEAYMWLITNIRWINNQRSELNAIKTKNENYVLGHLTSKLFNGYTIPQRIINFFSLLYCRISFIRIFENK
;
A
#
# COMPACT_ATOMS: atom_id res chain seq x y z
N MET A 1 -14.61 -19.69 5.90
CA MET A 1 -14.31 -19.12 7.23
C MET A 1 -14.69 -17.64 7.23
N LYS A 2 -15.56 -17.18 8.13
CA LYS A 2 -16.01 -15.77 8.23
C LYS A 2 -15.28 -15.14 9.41
N ILE A 3 -14.43 -14.14 9.17
CA ILE A 3 -13.69 -13.44 10.23
C ILE A 3 -14.68 -12.49 10.93
N LEU A 4 -14.91 -12.70 12.24
CA LEU A 4 -15.76 -11.87 13.08
C LEU A 4 -14.87 -11.07 14.03
N HIS A 5 -14.75 -9.76 13.80
CA HIS A 5 -14.21 -8.86 14.81
C HIS A 5 -15.31 -8.58 15.85
N THR A 6 -15.05 -8.92 17.11
CA THR A 6 -15.96 -8.64 18.23
C THR A 6 -15.29 -7.74 19.25
N SER A 7 -16.00 -6.70 19.70
CA SER A 7 -15.56 -5.82 20.79
C SER A 7 -15.55 -6.53 22.15
N LYS A 8 -16.14 -7.73 22.24
CA LYS A 8 -16.18 -8.54 23.47
C LYS A 8 -14.88 -9.30 23.75
N SER A 9 -13.94 -9.33 22.81
CA SER A 9 -12.64 -9.98 22.96
C SER A 9 -11.52 -8.98 22.66
N VAL A 10 -11.25 -8.10 23.61
CA VAL A 10 -10.15 -7.12 23.52
C VAL A 10 -8.89 -7.75 24.12
N VAL A 11 -7.91 -8.04 23.27
CA VAL A 11 -6.57 -8.41 23.72
C VAL A 11 -5.70 -7.16 23.70
N HIS A 12 -5.18 -6.78 24.87
CA HIS A 12 -4.22 -5.70 24.98
C HIS A 12 -2.88 -6.16 24.40
N HIS A 13 -2.57 -5.69 23.19
CA HIS A 13 -1.27 -5.88 22.57
C HIS A 13 -0.56 -4.54 22.52
N LYS A 14 0.76 -4.54 22.77
CA LYS A 14 1.57 -3.34 22.60
C LYS A 14 1.70 -3.06 21.10
N GLY A 15 0.93 -2.10 20.59
CA GLY A 15 1.01 -1.67 19.20
C GLY A 15 2.45 -1.27 18.84
N GLY A 16 3.08 -2.01 17.93
CA GLY A 16 4.48 -1.78 17.55
C GLY A 16 5.53 -2.30 18.55
N GLY A 17 5.17 -3.15 19.51
CA GLY A 17 6.10 -3.68 20.52
C GLY A 17 7.36 -4.36 19.95
N THR A 18 7.25 -5.01 18.79
CA THR A 18 8.37 -5.64 18.07
C THR A 18 9.19 -4.66 17.23
N SER A 19 8.65 -3.47 16.92
CA SER A 19 9.30 -2.47 16.05
C SER A 19 9.95 -1.32 16.82
N ALA A 20 9.68 -1.20 18.13
CA ALA A 20 10.26 -0.18 18.99
C ALA A 20 11.81 -0.18 19.00
N ASN A 21 12.42 -1.37 18.90
CA ASN A 21 13.88 -1.54 18.88
C ASN A 21 14.46 -1.85 17.48
N SER A 22 13.61 -1.95 16.46
CA SER A 22 14.07 -2.23 15.10
C SER A 22 14.71 -0.99 14.47
N LYS A 23 15.80 -1.17 13.71
CA LYS A 23 16.39 -0.06 12.94
C LYS A 23 15.30 0.54 12.05
N PRO A 24 15.02 1.85 12.14
CA PRO A 24 13.94 2.50 11.39
C PRO A 24 14.02 2.27 9.87
N SER A 25 15.23 2.11 9.35
CA SER A 25 15.52 1.82 7.94
C SER A 25 15.07 0.43 7.49
N ALA A 26 15.45 -0.64 8.18
CA ALA A 26 15.08 -2.01 7.80
C ALA A 26 13.56 -2.22 7.89
N LEU A 27 12.91 -1.64 8.91
CA LEU A 27 11.46 -1.67 9.04
C LEU A 27 10.78 -0.96 7.86
N TYR A 28 11.38 0.13 7.37
CA TYR A 28 10.88 0.87 6.22
C TYR A 28 10.92 0.03 4.93
N PHE A 29 12.02 -0.68 4.67
CA PHE A 29 12.12 -1.62 3.56
C PHE A 29 10.99 -2.65 3.58
N TYR A 30 10.79 -3.36 4.71
CA TYR A 30 9.74 -4.38 4.80
C TYR A 30 8.33 -3.80 4.63
N LYS A 31 8.07 -2.61 5.17
CA LYS A 31 6.79 -1.92 5.00
C LYS A 31 6.51 -1.60 3.53
N GLU A 32 7.48 -0.98 2.83
CA GLU A 32 7.29 -0.64 1.42
C GLU A 32 7.22 -1.87 0.53
N ARG A 33 8.11 -2.84 0.72
CA ARG A 33 8.11 -4.11 0.00
C ARG A 33 6.77 -4.83 0.15
N ASN A 34 6.29 -5.02 1.38
CA ASN A 34 5.04 -5.74 1.62
C ASN A 34 3.82 -4.97 1.08
N ARG A 35 3.82 -3.63 1.17
CA ARG A 35 2.76 -2.80 0.59
C ARG A 35 2.65 -3.02 -0.91
N LEU A 36 3.77 -2.92 -1.63
CA LEU A 36 3.81 -3.10 -3.08
C LEU A 36 3.52 -4.55 -3.49
N LEU A 37 4.08 -5.51 -2.76
CA LEU A 37 3.85 -6.93 -2.99
C LEU A 37 2.36 -7.29 -2.88
N ASN A 38 1.66 -6.75 -1.89
CA ASN A 38 0.21 -6.94 -1.76
C ASN A 38 -0.54 -6.42 -2.99
N PHE A 39 -0.16 -5.27 -3.55
CA PHE A 39 -0.78 -4.77 -4.77
C PHE A 39 -0.54 -5.68 -5.98
N LEU A 40 0.68 -6.16 -6.14
CA LEU A 40 1.06 -7.01 -7.27
C LEU A 40 0.43 -8.40 -7.22
N ILE A 41 0.24 -8.95 -6.01
CA ILE A 41 -0.31 -10.28 -5.81
C ILE A 41 -1.84 -10.27 -5.83
N PHE A 42 -2.50 -9.38 -5.07
CA PHE A 42 -3.94 -9.50 -4.82
C PHE A 42 -4.82 -8.89 -5.91
N PHE A 43 -4.29 -7.99 -6.74
CA PHE A 43 -5.07 -7.27 -7.74
C PHE A 43 -4.76 -7.72 -9.17
N SER A 44 -5.66 -7.42 -10.09
CA SER A 44 -5.63 -7.73 -11.51
C SER A 44 -4.53 -6.92 -12.23
N GLY A 45 -4.04 -7.45 -13.37
CA GLY A 45 -2.89 -6.84 -14.06
C GLY A 45 -3.28 -5.49 -14.63
N SER A 46 -4.50 -5.39 -15.13
CA SER A 46 -5.11 -4.15 -15.59
C SER A 46 -5.28 -3.12 -14.47
N PHE A 47 -5.64 -3.54 -13.24
CA PHE A 47 -5.63 -2.64 -12.09
C PHE A 47 -4.21 -2.16 -11.77
N VAL A 48 -3.25 -3.08 -11.68
CA VAL A 48 -1.85 -2.73 -11.38
C VAL A 48 -1.32 -1.73 -12.38
N ILE A 49 -1.52 -1.94 -13.69
CA ILE A 49 -1.09 -1.00 -14.74
C ILE A 49 -1.75 0.37 -14.56
N ARG A 50 -3.06 0.41 -14.29
CA ARG A 50 -3.78 1.67 -14.00
C ARG A 50 -3.31 2.33 -12.71
N TYR A 51 -2.78 1.58 -11.75
CA TYR A 51 -2.29 2.11 -10.48
C TYR A 51 -0.79 2.48 -10.53
N THR A 52 -0.05 2.02 -11.54
CA THR A 52 1.39 2.29 -11.71
C THR A 52 1.73 3.78 -11.67
N PRO A 53 1.02 4.69 -12.37
CA PRO A 53 1.35 6.12 -12.31
C PRO A 53 1.32 6.68 -10.88
N TYR A 54 0.39 6.18 -10.06
CA TYR A 54 0.30 6.54 -8.66
C TYR A 54 1.45 5.98 -7.82
N LEU A 55 1.87 4.74 -8.07
CA LEU A 55 3.04 4.14 -7.43
C LEU A 55 4.33 4.91 -7.76
N VAL A 56 4.46 5.36 -9.01
CA VAL A 56 5.59 6.17 -9.48
C VAL A 56 5.57 7.55 -8.81
N PHE A 57 4.43 8.25 -8.81
CA PHE A 57 4.30 9.52 -8.10
C PHE A 57 4.63 9.38 -6.62
N ASN A 58 4.07 8.39 -5.95
CA ASN A 58 4.34 8.12 -4.54
C ASN A 58 5.81 7.76 -4.28
N PHE A 59 6.48 7.06 -5.20
CA PHE A 59 7.92 6.80 -5.12
C PHE A 59 8.71 8.12 -5.09
N PHE A 60 8.47 9.01 -6.05
CA PHE A 60 9.17 10.30 -6.11
C PHE A 60 8.86 11.18 -4.90
N MET A 61 7.60 11.22 -4.44
CA MET A 61 7.24 11.97 -3.24
C MET A 61 7.97 11.45 -2.00
N LYS A 62 8.10 10.13 -1.83
CA LYS A 62 8.84 9.54 -0.71
C LYS A 62 10.34 9.75 -0.85
N LEU A 63 10.87 9.69 -2.06
CA LEU A 63 12.28 9.98 -2.34
C LEU A 63 12.61 11.44 -1.99
N PHE A 64 11.81 12.39 -2.46
CA PHE A 64 11.94 13.80 -2.10
C PHE A 64 11.80 14.02 -0.58
N ALA A 65 10.77 13.43 0.04
CA ALA A 65 10.57 13.54 1.48
C ALA A 65 11.72 12.92 2.31
N SER A 66 12.44 11.93 1.77
CA SER A 66 13.60 11.34 2.46
C SER A 66 14.78 12.30 2.60
N VAL A 67 14.88 13.33 1.76
CA VAL A 67 15.88 14.40 1.89
C VAL A 67 15.59 15.26 3.13
N PHE A 68 14.31 15.50 3.42
CA PHE A 68 13.88 16.42 4.49
C PHE A 68 13.43 15.72 5.77
N SER A 69 13.24 14.38 5.76
CA SER A 69 12.68 13.65 6.88
C SER A 69 13.36 12.30 7.11
N LYS A 70 13.82 12.10 8.35
CA LYS A 70 14.39 10.82 8.83
C LYS A 70 13.38 9.67 8.89
N LYS A 71 12.09 9.95 8.66
CA LYS A 71 11.03 8.93 8.61
C LYS A 71 11.11 8.05 7.37
N TYR A 72 11.68 8.57 6.29
CA TYR A 72 11.82 7.87 5.01
C TYR A 72 13.30 7.58 4.74
N SER A 73 13.58 6.49 4.04
CA SER A 73 14.94 6.11 3.66
C SER A 73 14.99 5.86 2.16
N ALA A 74 15.76 6.68 1.43
CA ALA A 74 15.92 6.56 -0.02
C ALA A 74 16.51 5.20 -0.42
N SER A 75 17.59 4.76 0.24
CA SER A 75 18.25 3.49 -0.05
C SER A 75 17.30 2.31 0.12
N GLN A 76 16.57 2.27 1.23
CA GLN A 76 15.60 1.21 1.52
C GLN A 76 14.38 1.25 0.62
N LEU A 77 13.97 2.45 0.16
CA LEU A 77 12.91 2.59 -0.85
C LEU A 77 13.35 1.98 -2.18
N ILE A 78 14.55 2.33 -2.66
CA ILE A 78 15.11 1.80 -3.91
C ILE A 78 15.28 0.29 -3.80
N GLU A 79 15.84 -0.19 -2.69
CA GLU A 79 16.04 -1.62 -2.42
C GLU A 79 14.70 -2.38 -2.47
N ALA A 80 13.62 -1.84 -1.89
CA ALA A 80 12.30 -2.46 -1.95
C ALA A 80 11.77 -2.59 -3.39
N TYR A 81 11.97 -1.60 -4.24
CA TYR A 81 11.56 -1.66 -5.65
C TYR A 81 12.43 -2.63 -6.46
N MET A 82 13.75 -2.60 -6.25
CA MET A 82 14.68 -3.53 -6.89
C MET A 82 14.39 -4.99 -6.52
N TRP A 83 14.01 -5.24 -5.26
CA TRP A 83 13.62 -6.57 -4.81
C TRP A 83 12.39 -7.08 -5.59
N LEU A 84 11.38 -6.23 -5.85
CA LEU A 84 10.20 -6.64 -6.62
C LEU A 84 10.54 -6.97 -8.07
N ILE A 85 11.40 -6.16 -8.69
CA ILE A 85 11.85 -6.38 -10.07
C ILE A 85 12.61 -7.71 -10.18
N THR A 86 13.54 -7.96 -9.26
CA THR A 86 14.35 -9.20 -9.24
C THR A 86 13.51 -10.44 -8.92
N ASN A 87 12.42 -10.31 -8.17
CA ASN A 87 11.56 -11.42 -7.76
C ASN A 87 10.27 -11.54 -8.59
N ILE A 88 10.17 -10.89 -9.75
CA ILE A 88 8.91 -10.82 -10.53
C ILE A 88 8.37 -12.20 -10.92
N ARG A 89 9.24 -13.17 -11.21
CA ARG A 89 8.84 -14.56 -11.53
C ARG A 89 8.15 -15.22 -10.33
N TRP A 90 8.73 -15.08 -9.15
CA TRP A 90 8.15 -15.60 -7.92
C TRP A 90 6.80 -14.93 -7.61
N ILE A 91 6.70 -13.61 -7.79
CA ILE A 91 5.45 -12.85 -7.61
C ILE A 91 4.35 -13.37 -8.54
N ASN A 92 4.67 -13.64 -9.80
CA ASN A 92 3.72 -14.19 -10.76
C ASN A 92 3.23 -15.60 -10.38
N ASN A 93 4.12 -16.46 -9.87
CA ASN A 93 3.75 -17.79 -9.40
C ASN A 93 2.80 -17.70 -8.19
N GLN A 94 3.17 -16.90 -7.19
CA GLN A 94 2.33 -16.65 -6.00
C GLN A 94 0.96 -16.09 -6.37
N ARG A 95 0.92 -15.21 -7.37
CA ARG A 95 -0.32 -14.66 -7.89
C ARG A 95 -1.20 -15.72 -8.55
N SER A 96 -0.60 -16.64 -9.32
CA SER A 96 -1.34 -17.75 -9.94
C SER A 96 -1.96 -18.66 -8.87
N GLU A 97 -1.16 -19.06 -7.88
CA GLU A 97 -1.60 -19.88 -6.75
C GLU A 97 -2.73 -19.21 -5.96
N LEU A 98 -2.59 -17.90 -5.68
CA LEU A 98 -3.60 -17.16 -4.93
C LEU A 98 -4.88 -16.94 -5.72
N ASN A 99 -4.80 -16.72 -7.04
CA ASN A 99 -5.98 -16.59 -7.88
C ASN A 99 -6.80 -17.89 -7.93
N ALA A 100 -6.16 -19.05 -7.82
CA ALA A 100 -6.85 -20.34 -7.78
C ALA A 100 -7.72 -20.50 -6.51
N ILE A 101 -7.36 -19.87 -5.40
CA ILE A 101 -8.08 -19.96 -4.12
C ILE A 101 -8.95 -18.72 -3.81
N LYS A 102 -8.84 -17.66 -4.61
CA LYS A 102 -9.51 -16.37 -4.33
C LYS A 102 -11.02 -16.49 -4.54
N THR A 103 -11.76 -16.39 -3.45
CA THR A 103 -13.25 -16.48 -3.45
C THR A 103 -13.96 -15.14 -3.64
N LYS A 104 -13.28 -14.01 -3.39
CA LYS A 104 -13.89 -12.67 -3.42
C LYS A 104 -13.46 -11.89 -4.65
N ASN A 105 -14.43 -11.20 -5.25
CA ASN A 105 -14.19 -10.31 -6.38
C ASN A 105 -13.32 -9.12 -5.94
N GLU A 106 -12.39 -8.71 -6.80
CA GLU A 106 -11.54 -7.54 -6.62
C GLU A 106 -12.31 -6.25 -6.27
N ASN A 107 -13.46 -6.03 -6.92
CA ASN A 107 -14.31 -4.85 -6.68
C ASN A 107 -14.79 -4.76 -5.24
N TYR A 108 -15.01 -5.91 -4.59
CA TYR A 108 -15.39 -5.94 -3.17
C TYR A 108 -14.26 -5.39 -2.30
N VAL A 109 -13.01 -5.77 -2.58
CA VAL A 109 -11.84 -5.30 -1.81
C VAL A 109 -11.56 -3.83 -2.08
N LEU A 110 -11.61 -3.39 -3.35
CA LEU A 110 -11.41 -2.00 -3.73
C LEU A 110 -12.39 -1.04 -3.04
N GLY A 111 -13.64 -1.48 -2.86
CA GLY A 111 -14.67 -0.70 -2.14
C GLY A 111 -14.38 -0.44 -0.66
N HIS A 112 -13.36 -1.08 -0.09
CA HIS A 112 -12.91 -0.86 1.30
C HIS A 112 -11.57 -0.09 1.38
N LEU A 113 -10.90 0.11 0.25
CA LEU A 113 -9.68 0.91 0.22
C LEU A 113 -10.02 2.40 0.29
N THR A 114 -9.11 3.20 0.82
CA THR A 114 -9.23 4.66 0.85
C THR A 114 -8.37 5.30 -0.23
N SER A 115 -8.81 6.43 -0.77
CA SER A 115 -8.04 7.24 -1.73
C SER A 115 -7.08 8.20 -1.04
N LYS A 116 -7.08 8.26 0.30
CA LYS A 116 -6.22 9.15 1.07
C LYS A 116 -4.76 8.66 1.02
N LEU A 117 -3.88 9.50 0.46
CA LEU A 117 -2.43 9.33 0.52
C LEU A 117 -1.86 9.75 1.87
N PHE A 118 -2.43 10.81 2.43
CA PHE A 118 -1.98 11.43 3.67
C PHE A 118 -3.15 11.54 4.65
N ASN A 119 -2.91 11.18 5.90
CA ASN A 119 -3.92 11.22 6.97
C ASN A 119 -3.98 12.55 7.74
N GLY A 120 -3.20 13.57 7.34
CA GLY A 120 -3.22 14.84 8.05
C GLY A 120 -4.16 15.88 7.42
N TYR A 121 -4.36 16.97 8.16
CA TYR A 121 -5.35 17.99 7.86
C TYR A 121 -4.78 19.23 7.18
N THR A 122 -3.48 19.25 6.84
CA THR A 122 -2.82 20.43 6.27
C THR A 122 -3.27 20.68 4.83
N ILE A 123 -3.26 21.94 4.40
CA ILE A 123 -3.72 22.37 3.07
C ILE A 123 -3.03 21.59 1.93
N PRO A 124 -1.69 21.41 1.93
CA PRO A 124 -1.03 20.63 0.87
C PRO A 124 -1.49 19.17 0.82
N GLN A 125 -1.74 18.55 1.99
CA GLN A 125 -2.21 17.16 2.06
C GLN A 125 -3.64 17.02 1.53
N ARG A 126 -4.51 18.01 1.79
CA ARG A 126 -5.87 18.05 1.23
C ARG A 126 -5.83 18.14 -0.30
N ILE A 127 -4.97 19.01 -0.84
CA ILE A 127 -4.79 19.16 -2.29
C ILE A 127 -4.32 17.84 -2.92
N ILE A 128 -3.30 17.20 -2.34
CA ILE A 128 -2.79 15.92 -2.84
C ILE A 128 -3.86 14.81 -2.76
N ASN A 129 -4.62 14.75 -1.66
CA ASN A 129 -5.72 13.81 -1.52
C ASN A 129 -6.86 14.07 -2.52
N PHE A 130 -7.13 15.34 -2.87
CA PHE A 130 -8.11 15.69 -3.89
C PHE A 130 -7.68 15.19 -5.28
N PHE A 131 -6.42 15.44 -5.67
CA PHE A 131 -5.89 14.90 -6.92
C PHE A 131 -5.88 13.37 -6.95
N SER A 132 -5.55 12.73 -5.83
CA SER A 132 -5.64 11.27 -5.67
C SER A 132 -7.07 10.78 -5.95
N LEU A 133 -8.07 11.43 -5.35
CA LEU A 133 -9.48 11.09 -5.55
C LEU A 133 -9.93 11.30 -6.99
N LEU A 134 -9.55 12.44 -7.60
CA LEU A 134 -9.86 12.75 -8.99
C LEU A 134 -9.26 11.70 -9.94
N TYR A 135 -8.02 11.32 -9.72
CA TYR A 135 -7.34 10.29 -10.50
C TYR A 135 -8.03 8.92 -10.38
N CYS A 136 -8.44 8.53 -9.18
CA CYS A 136 -9.16 7.28 -8.97
C CYS A 136 -10.52 7.27 -9.68
N ARG A 137 -11.22 8.41 -9.71
CA ARG A 137 -12.46 8.57 -10.48
C ARG A 137 -12.23 8.43 -11.98
N ILE A 138 -11.21 9.10 -12.53
CA ILE A 138 -10.85 9.02 -13.96
C ILE A 138 -10.42 7.61 -14.35
N SER A 139 -9.72 6.92 -13.46
CA SER A 139 -9.20 5.56 -13.69
C SER A 139 -10.22 4.46 -13.42
N PHE A 140 -11.47 4.82 -13.10
CA PHE A 140 -12.57 3.93 -12.72
C PHE A 140 -12.22 2.97 -11.58
N ILE A 141 -11.42 3.45 -10.63
CA ILE A 141 -11.11 2.69 -9.41
C ILE A 141 -12.18 3.04 -8.38
N ARG A 142 -13.06 2.08 -8.06
CA ARG A 142 -14.11 2.25 -7.05
C ARG A 142 -13.50 2.16 -5.66
N ILE A 143 -13.31 3.30 -5.01
CA ILE A 143 -12.67 3.42 -3.69
C ILE A 143 -13.69 3.97 -2.68
N PHE A 144 -13.52 3.62 -1.40
CA PHE A 144 -14.33 4.17 -0.32
C PHE A 144 -14.08 5.68 -0.14
N GLU A 145 -15.11 6.49 -0.38
CA GLU A 145 -15.12 7.91 -0.08
C GLU A 145 -15.58 8.12 1.36
N ASN A 146 -14.64 8.39 2.27
CA ASN A 146 -14.98 8.77 3.64
C ASN A 146 -15.34 10.27 3.60
N LYS A 147 -16.64 10.58 3.56
CA LYS A 147 -17.18 11.94 3.68
C LYS A 147 -16.81 12.57 5.02
#